data_AF-A0AAN9RHY2-F1
#
_entry.id   AF-A0AAN9RHY2-F1
#
_cell.length_a   1.000
_cell.length_b   1.000
_cell.length_c   1.000
_cell.angle_alpha   90.00
_cell.angle_beta   90.00
_cell.angle_gamma   90.00
#
_symmetry.space_group_name_H-M   'P 1'
#
loop_
_entity.id
_entity.type
_entity.pdbx_description
1 polymer ?
#
loop_
_entity_poly.entity_id
_entity_poly.type
_entity_poly.pdbx_seq_one_letter_code
_entity_poly.pdbx_strand_id
1 'polypeptide(L)'
;MEASVNVVERILGYRFRNWKLLEEALTHSSFTEDVSYERLEFIGDSVISLAISNYLFLAYPRLDPGHLSTLRAANISTEKLARVAVRHGLHRFVRHNAPALMDQVERFVDAVALENDSVVAHGGSVKAPKVLADIVESVAGAIYFDVGYDLEELWKNFRGILEPIVTPGDLEQQPQPVTALFEICQKRGKNVEIQQERNETECIANVFVDGEFIASATSVQKDLAKLEAAKIALNRLAYLIPLTSSSSTMSFYPDEDGNMIIEAAKHRLYELCESKKWPKPVYRIVKDSGPPHEKRFVCAVEITIEGEEERILQMSGYEKSRLKDAQNTAASLMLMALLES
;
A
#
# COMPACT_ATOMS: atom_id res chain seq x y z
N MET A 1 -28.48 -4.38 23.47
CA MET A 1 -27.01 -4.53 23.61
C MET A 1 -26.55 -5.93 23.25
N GLU A 2 -27.11 -6.97 23.87
CA GLU A 2 -26.73 -8.37 23.57
C GLU A 2 -26.82 -8.74 22.08
N ALA A 3 -27.82 -8.23 21.35
CA ALA A 3 -27.93 -8.46 19.90
C ALA A 3 -26.73 -7.87 19.11
N SER A 4 -26.27 -6.67 19.46
CA SER A 4 -25.12 -6.01 18.82
C SER A 4 -23.81 -6.72 19.17
N VAL A 5 -23.63 -7.11 20.43
CA VAL A 5 -22.50 -7.91 20.92
C VAL A 5 -22.36 -9.20 20.12
N ASN A 6 -23.45 -9.98 19.98
CA ASN A 6 -23.44 -11.23 19.24
C ASN A 6 -23.04 -11.06 17.76
N VAL A 7 -23.38 -9.94 17.14
CA VAL A 7 -22.98 -9.67 15.75
C VAL A 7 -21.49 -9.36 15.68
N VAL A 8 -20.97 -8.54 16.60
CA VAL A 8 -19.54 -8.22 16.64
C VAL A 8 -18.70 -9.44 16.99
N GLU A 9 -19.13 -10.31 17.91
CA GLU A 9 -18.47 -11.60 18.18
C GLU A 9 -18.36 -12.48 16.93
N ARG A 10 -19.38 -12.51 16.07
CA ARG A 10 -19.33 -13.23 14.79
C ARG A 10 -18.37 -12.59 13.80
N ILE A 11 -18.33 -11.26 13.74
CA ILE A 11 -17.38 -10.51 12.89
C ILE A 11 -15.94 -10.83 13.31
N LEU A 12 -15.68 -10.87 14.63
CA LEU A 12 -14.37 -11.17 15.19
C LEU A 12 -14.02 -12.67 15.10
N GLY A 13 -15.01 -13.56 15.00
CA GLY A 13 -14.80 -15.00 15.16
C GLY A 13 -14.40 -15.39 16.59
N TYR A 14 -14.69 -14.51 17.57
CA TYR A 14 -14.31 -14.66 18.97
C TYR A 14 -15.52 -14.44 19.88
N ARG A 15 -15.70 -15.33 20.87
CA ARG A 15 -16.76 -15.22 21.88
C ARG A 15 -16.18 -14.84 23.23
N PHE A 16 -16.59 -13.69 23.75
CA PHE A 16 -16.10 -13.17 25.02
C PHE A 16 -16.64 -13.98 26.19
N ARG A 17 -15.78 -14.23 27.18
CA ARG A 17 -16.17 -14.75 28.49
C ARG A 17 -16.90 -13.66 29.27
N ASN A 18 -16.41 -12.42 29.16
CA ASN A 18 -17.05 -11.23 29.70
C ASN A 18 -17.42 -10.24 28.59
N TRP A 19 -18.66 -10.34 28.10
CA TRP A 19 -19.18 -9.46 27.04
C TRP A 19 -19.18 -7.96 27.39
N LYS A 20 -19.11 -7.60 28.68
CA LYS A 20 -19.00 -6.20 29.11
C LYS A 20 -17.71 -5.54 28.62
N LEU A 21 -16.63 -6.31 28.43
CA LEU A 21 -15.38 -5.80 27.85
C LEU A 21 -15.60 -5.34 26.41
N LEU A 22 -16.39 -6.08 25.63
CA LEU A 22 -16.74 -5.68 24.27
C LEU A 22 -17.68 -4.47 24.26
N GLU A 23 -18.61 -4.39 25.21
CA GLU A 23 -19.45 -3.20 25.38
C GLU A 23 -18.61 -1.95 25.69
N GLU A 24 -17.66 -2.04 26.62
CA GLU A 24 -16.73 -0.95 26.95
C GLU A 24 -15.87 -0.56 25.74
N ALA A 25 -15.29 -1.54 25.03
CA ALA A 25 -14.47 -1.31 23.83
C ALA A 25 -15.22 -0.57 22.71
N LEU A 26 -16.55 -0.71 22.62
CA LEU A 26 -17.37 -0.05 21.60
C LEU A 26 -18.02 1.26 22.08
N THR A 27 -17.67 1.76 23.27
CA THR A 27 -18.31 2.94 23.88
C THR A 27 -17.39 4.15 23.85
N HIS A 28 -17.74 5.16 23.04
CA HIS A 28 -17.02 6.43 22.98
C HIS A 28 -17.34 7.30 24.21
N SER A 29 -16.39 8.13 24.66
CA SER A 29 -16.51 8.98 25.86
C SER A 29 -17.67 9.98 25.80
N SER A 30 -18.20 10.30 24.62
CA SER A 30 -19.41 11.12 24.47
C SER A 30 -20.72 10.41 24.79
N PHE A 31 -20.72 9.08 24.91
CA PHE A 31 -21.93 8.30 25.15
C PHE A 31 -22.31 8.25 26.65
N THR A 32 -21.33 8.02 27.52
CA THR A 32 -21.47 7.91 28.98
C THR A 32 -20.22 8.45 29.68
N GLU A 33 -20.38 9.04 30.87
CA GLU A 33 -19.25 9.60 31.64
C GLU A 33 -18.42 8.52 32.37
N ASP A 34 -19.02 7.37 32.71
CA ASP A 34 -18.39 6.37 33.60
C ASP A 34 -17.53 5.33 32.88
N VAL A 35 -17.79 5.07 31.60
CA VAL A 35 -17.19 3.97 30.84
C VAL A 35 -16.87 4.43 29.42
N SER A 36 -15.62 4.29 29.00
CA SER A 36 -15.14 4.59 27.66
C SER A 36 -14.12 3.55 27.20
N TYR A 37 -13.93 3.44 25.89
CA TYR A 37 -12.95 2.52 25.31
C TYR A 37 -11.49 2.92 25.59
N GLU A 38 -11.22 4.13 26.07
CA GLU A 38 -9.88 4.76 26.07
C GLU A 38 -8.84 3.97 26.89
N ARG A 39 -9.27 3.33 27.98
CA ARG A 39 -8.38 2.47 28.78
C ARG A 39 -8.02 1.18 28.06
N LEU A 40 -8.96 0.63 27.28
CA LEU A 40 -8.75 -0.55 26.45
C LEU A 40 -7.95 -0.21 25.20
N GLU A 41 -8.15 0.98 24.60
CA GLU A 41 -7.32 1.52 23.51
C GLU A 41 -5.85 1.60 23.96
N PHE A 42 -5.60 2.23 25.11
CA PHE A 42 -4.25 2.44 25.63
C PHE A 42 -3.43 1.13 25.71
N ILE A 43 -4.02 0.08 26.25
CA ILE A 43 -3.36 -1.24 26.31
C ILE A 43 -3.39 -1.95 24.95
N GLY A 44 -4.47 -1.78 24.19
CA GLY A 44 -4.68 -2.37 22.88
C GLY A 44 -3.61 -1.99 21.87
N ASP A 45 -3.26 -0.71 21.78
CA ASP A 45 -2.17 -0.20 20.92
C ASP A 45 -0.86 -0.94 21.19
N SER A 46 -0.45 -1.01 22.47
CA SER A 46 0.79 -1.68 22.86
C SER A 46 0.78 -3.17 22.53
N VAL A 47 -0.34 -3.84 22.77
CA VAL A 47 -0.43 -5.30 22.61
C VAL A 47 -0.57 -5.69 21.13
N ILE A 48 -1.34 -4.96 20.32
CA ILE A 48 -1.36 -5.17 18.86
C ILE A 48 0.03 -4.92 18.29
N SER A 49 0.69 -3.83 18.70
CA SER A 49 2.03 -3.48 18.24
C SER A 49 3.05 -4.57 18.55
N LEU A 50 2.98 -5.19 19.72
CA LEU A 50 3.83 -6.33 20.07
C LEU A 50 3.47 -7.59 19.27
N ALA A 51 2.18 -7.90 19.13
CA ALA A 51 1.72 -9.09 18.40
C ALA A 51 2.14 -9.05 16.92
N ILE A 52 1.93 -7.90 16.25
CA ILE A 52 2.36 -7.72 14.86
C ILE A 52 3.89 -7.74 14.76
N SER A 53 4.61 -7.15 15.72
CA SER A 53 6.09 -7.14 15.71
C SER A 53 6.63 -8.56 15.78
N ASN A 54 6.06 -9.39 16.67
CA ASN A 54 6.43 -10.80 16.81
C ASN A 54 6.14 -11.57 15.51
N TYR A 55 4.97 -11.36 14.92
CA TYR A 55 4.63 -11.99 13.64
C TYR A 55 5.60 -11.60 12.52
N LEU A 56 5.87 -10.31 12.34
CA LEU A 56 6.75 -9.82 11.27
C LEU A 56 8.20 -10.28 11.48
N PHE A 57 8.69 -10.27 12.72
CA PHE A 57 10.03 -10.73 13.06
C PHE A 57 10.24 -12.21 12.68
N LEU A 58 9.24 -13.06 12.96
CA LEU A 58 9.28 -14.48 12.63
C LEU A 58 9.05 -14.74 11.13
N ALA A 59 8.17 -13.97 10.49
CA ALA A 59 7.84 -14.13 9.07
C ALA A 59 8.98 -13.66 8.14
N TYR A 60 9.75 -12.64 8.55
CA TYR A 60 10.78 -12.01 7.71
C TYR A 60 12.16 -11.95 8.40
N PRO A 61 12.80 -13.11 8.69
CA PRO A 61 14.02 -13.18 9.50
C PRO A 61 15.27 -12.54 8.86
N ARG A 62 15.21 -12.18 7.58
CA ARG A 62 16.32 -11.55 6.83
C ARG A 62 16.12 -10.06 6.58
N LEU A 63 14.97 -9.51 6.96
CA LEU A 63 14.65 -8.10 6.78
C LEU A 63 15.38 -7.30 7.86
N ASP A 64 15.98 -6.17 7.53
CA ASP A 64 16.67 -5.35 8.52
C ASP A 64 15.67 -4.63 9.47
N PRO A 65 16.16 -4.16 10.63
CA PRO A 65 15.30 -3.51 11.63
C PRO A 65 14.55 -2.27 11.12
N GLY A 66 15.11 -1.55 10.15
CA GLY A 66 14.49 -0.36 9.56
C GLY A 66 13.25 -0.74 8.77
N HIS A 67 13.40 -1.70 7.85
CA HIS A 67 12.26 -2.21 7.08
C HIS A 67 11.21 -2.90 7.96
N LEU A 68 11.62 -3.61 9.03
CA LEU A 68 10.66 -4.21 9.98
C LEU A 68 9.84 -3.14 10.69
N SER A 69 10.47 -2.02 11.05
CA SER A 69 9.80 -0.88 11.68
C SER A 69 8.80 -0.22 10.73
N THR A 70 9.17 -0.05 9.46
CA THR A 70 8.28 0.47 8.41
C THR A 70 7.10 -0.47 8.17
N LEU A 71 7.35 -1.78 8.09
CA LEU A 71 6.34 -2.80 7.86
C LEU A 71 5.36 -2.90 9.04
N ARG A 72 5.86 -2.79 10.26
CA ARG A 72 5.03 -2.66 11.45
C ARG A 72 4.14 -1.43 11.34
N ALA A 73 4.72 -0.25 11.12
CA ALA A 73 3.99 1.00 11.05
C ALA A 73 2.89 0.98 9.96
N ALA A 74 3.15 0.35 8.82
CA ALA A 74 2.15 0.18 7.75
C ALA A 74 0.95 -0.68 8.19
N ASN A 75 1.18 -1.67 9.07
CA ASN A 75 0.15 -2.60 9.53
C ASN A 75 -0.66 -2.12 10.74
N ILE A 76 -0.15 -1.16 11.51
CA ILE A 76 -0.82 -0.64 12.73
C ILE A 76 -1.04 0.88 12.70
N SER A 77 -0.90 1.53 11.54
CA SER A 77 -1.22 2.95 11.44
C SER A 77 -2.71 3.21 11.67
N THR A 78 -3.06 4.38 12.19
CA THR A 78 -4.45 4.85 12.33
C THR A 78 -5.24 4.68 11.03
N GLU A 79 -4.61 4.98 9.89
CA GLU A 79 -5.20 4.82 8.56
C GLU A 79 -5.53 3.35 8.23
N LYS A 80 -4.63 2.42 8.57
CA LYS A 80 -4.83 0.98 8.35
C LYS A 80 -5.92 0.43 9.27
N LEU A 81 -5.87 0.75 10.56
CA LEU A 81 -6.84 0.25 11.55
C LEU A 81 -8.23 0.84 11.32
N ALA A 82 -8.34 2.11 10.92
CA ALA A 82 -9.63 2.69 10.55
C ALA A 82 -10.28 1.98 9.36
N ARG A 83 -9.50 1.60 8.33
CA ARG A 83 -10.00 0.79 7.21
C ARG A 83 -10.46 -0.58 7.65
N VAL A 84 -9.75 -1.22 8.58
CA VAL A 84 -10.18 -2.46 9.20
C VAL A 84 -11.55 -2.29 9.85
N ALA A 85 -11.76 -1.23 10.64
CA ALA A 85 -13.05 -0.95 11.26
C ALA A 85 -14.18 -0.75 10.23
N VAL A 86 -13.89 -0.12 9.09
CA VAL A 86 -14.86 0.09 8.00
C VAL A 86 -15.18 -1.22 7.29
N ARG A 87 -14.16 -1.96 6.82
CA ARG A 87 -14.30 -3.20 6.04
C ARG A 87 -15.08 -4.27 6.80
N HIS A 88 -14.86 -4.37 8.11
CA HIS A 88 -15.57 -5.31 8.97
C HIS A 88 -16.90 -4.77 9.53
N GLY A 89 -17.27 -3.53 9.20
CA GLY A 89 -18.52 -2.92 9.65
C GLY A 89 -18.55 -2.55 11.14
N LEU A 90 -17.41 -2.58 11.84
CA LEU A 90 -17.31 -2.28 13.28
C LEU A 90 -17.78 -0.86 13.62
N HIS A 91 -17.55 0.10 12.73
CA HIS A 91 -17.99 1.49 12.87
C HIS A 91 -19.50 1.64 13.17
N ARG A 92 -20.33 0.69 12.73
CA ARG A 92 -21.79 0.70 12.95
C ARG A 92 -22.21 0.35 14.37
N PHE A 93 -21.30 -0.22 15.16
CA PHE A 93 -21.56 -0.69 16.52
C PHE A 93 -20.99 0.24 17.58
N VAL A 94 -20.29 1.32 17.17
CA VAL A 94 -19.75 2.32 18.08
C VAL A 94 -20.89 3.12 18.70
N ARG A 95 -20.91 3.20 20.03
CA ARG A 95 -21.86 4.02 20.79
C ARG A 95 -21.27 5.40 21.00
N HIS A 96 -21.89 6.42 20.44
CA HIS A 96 -21.46 7.81 20.60
C HIS A 96 -22.68 8.75 20.54
N ASN A 97 -22.59 9.90 21.23
CA ASN A 97 -23.54 11.02 21.08
C ASN A 97 -22.83 12.23 20.46
N ALA A 98 -22.04 11.99 19.41
CA ALA A 98 -21.24 13.01 18.72
C ALA A 98 -21.65 13.10 17.24
N PRO A 99 -22.50 14.07 16.84
CA PRO A 99 -22.96 14.20 15.45
C PRO A 99 -21.82 14.51 14.47
N ALA A 100 -20.87 15.38 14.85
CA ALA A 100 -19.73 15.73 14.00
C ALA A 100 -18.83 14.53 13.67
N LEU A 101 -18.84 13.49 14.50
CA LEU A 101 -18.12 12.25 14.25
C LEU A 101 -18.79 11.44 13.12
N MET A 102 -20.12 11.47 13.07
CA MET A 102 -20.90 10.74 12.06
C MET A 102 -20.55 11.22 10.65
N ASP A 103 -20.54 12.53 10.43
CA ASP A 103 -20.18 13.12 9.13
C ASP A 103 -18.76 12.74 8.69
N GLN A 104 -17.81 12.67 9.63
CA GLN A 104 -16.44 12.27 9.34
C GLN A 104 -16.33 10.78 8.99
N VAL A 105 -17.03 9.93 9.74
CA VAL A 105 -17.07 8.49 9.52
C VAL A 105 -17.74 8.17 8.19
N GLU A 106 -18.88 8.79 7.86
CA GLU A 106 -19.58 8.56 6.59
C GLU A 106 -18.70 8.92 5.39
N ARG A 107 -18.09 10.11 5.40
CA ARG A 107 -17.14 10.52 4.33
C ARG A 107 -15.98 9.55 4.18
N PHE A 108 -15.46 9.02 5.28
CA PHE A 108 -14.38 8.04 5.25
C PHE A 108 -14.86 6.68 4.74
N VAL A 109 -16.06 6.23 5.14
CA VAL A 109 -16.68 4.99 4.64
C VAL A 109 -16.88 5.07 3.13
N ASP A 110 -17.42 6.17 2.62
CA ASP A 110 -17.61 6.39 1.18
C ASP A 110 -16.26 6.37 0.43
N ALA A 111 -15.23 7.01 0.98
CA ALA A 111 -13.89 6.99 0.41
C ALA A 111 -13.31 5.58 0.35
N VAL A 112 -13.43 4.79 1.43
CA VAL A 112 -12.96 3.40 1.49
C VAL A 112 -13.76 2.48 0.56
N ALA A 113 -15.05 2.75 0.33
CA ALA A 113 -15.86 1.98 -0.62
C ALA A 113 -15.44 2.20 -2.08
N LEU A 114 -14.82 3.35 -2.39
CA LEU A 114 -14.26 3.67 -3.70
C LEU A 114 -12.82 3.17 -3.88
N GLU A 115 -12.14 2.81 -2.79
CA GLU A 115 -10.86 2.11 -2.84
C GLU A 115 -11.14 0.67 -3.30
N ASN A 116 -10.69 0.29 -4.50
CA ASN A 116 -10.66 -1.12 -4.89
C ASN A 116 -9.89 -1.95 -3.83
N ASP A 117 -10.11 -3.27 -3.74
CA ASP A 117 -9.49 -4.22 -2.78
C ASP A 117 -7.94 -4.21 -2.69
N SER A 118 -7.28 -3.31 -3.41
CA SER A 118 -5.88 -2.96 -3.25
C SER A 118 -5.49 -2.67 -1.78
N VAL A 119 -4.34 -3.19 -1.39
CA VAL A 119 -3.71 -2.88 -0.11
C VAL A 119 -3.24 -1.43 -0.16
N VAL A 120 -3.75 -0.58 0.73
CA VAL A 120 -3.27 0.80 0.89
C VAL A 120 -2.21 0.79 1.97
N ALA A 121 -0.94 0.84 1.58
CA ALA A 121 0.18 0.80 2.51
C ALA A 121 0.42 2.14 3.24
N HIS A 122 0.13 3.26 2.56
CA HIS A 122 0.47 4.60 3.05
C HIS A 122 -0.59 5.64 2.69
N GLY A 123 -1.48 5.96 3.64
CA GLY A 123 -2.39 7.11 3.58
C GLY A 123 -3.40 7.08 2.42
N GLY A 124 -4.69 7.18 2.72
CA GLY A 124 -5.71 7.28 1.68
C GLY A 124 -6.08 8.69 1.27
N SER A 125 -7.12 8.77 0.44
CA SER A 125 -7.65 10.02 -0.12
C SER A 125 -8.30 10.92 0.94
N VAL A 126 -8.73 10.35 2.08
CA VAL A 126 -9.41 11.06 3.17
C VAL A 126 -8.77 10.67 4.50
N LYS A 127 -8.72 11.63 5.44
CA LYS A 127 -8.26 11.39 6.81
C LYS A 127 -9.08 10.31 7.47
N ALA A 128 -8.42 9.30 8.02
CA ALA A 128 -9.05 8.37 8.95
C ALA A 128 -9.54 9.08 10.23
N PRO A 129 -10.83 8.97 10.59
CA PRO A 129 -11.30 9.35 11.91
C PRO A 129 -10.61 8.51 12.97
N LYS A 130 -9.91 9.16 13.93
CA LYS A 130 -9.09 8.47 14.94
C LYS A 130 -9.88 7.42 15.71
N VAL A 131 -11.14 7.74 16.05
CA VAL A 131 -12.07 6.82 16.72
C VAL A 131 -12.13 5.43 16.08
N LEU A 132 -12.01 5.33 14.75
CA LEU A 132 -12.13 4.03 14.08
C LEU A 132 -10.91 3.15 14.36
N ALA A 133 -9.72 3.74 14.46
CA ALA A 133 -8.52 3.02 14.88
C ALA A 133 -8.60 2.69 16.37
N ASP A 134 -8.98 3.65 17.20
CA ASP A 134 -9.08 3.49 18.65
C ASP A 134 -10.02 2.34 19.04
N ILE A 135 -11.11 2.15 18.29
CA ILE A 135 -12.06 1.05 18.49
C ILE A 135 -11.46 -0.31 18.12
N VAL A 136 -10.62 -0.39 17.09
CA VAL A 136 -9.93 -1.65 16.74
C VAL A 136 -8.90 -1.99 17.81
N GLU A 137 -8.16 -0.99 18.30
CA GLU A 137 -7.22 -1.12 19.41
C GLU A 137 -7.93 -1.54 20.69
N SER A 138 -9.03 -0.88 21.04
CA SER A 138 -9.82 -1.20 22.24
C SER A 138 -10.39 -2.62 22.21
N VAL A 139 -10.84 -3.10 21.05
CA VAL A 139 -11.33 -4.48 20.89
C VAL A 139 -10.18 -5.49 21.09
N ALA A 140 -8.98 -5.21 20.58
CA ALA A 140 -7.83 -6.06 20.87
C ALA A 140 -7.46 -6.04 22.36
N GLY A 141 -7.51 -4.86 23.00
CA GLY A 141 -7.34 -4.73 24.44
C GLY A 141 -8.37 -5.54 25.22
N ALA A 142 -9.63 -5.51 24.81
CA ALA A 142 -10.70 -6.30 25.41
C ALA A 142 -10.45 -7.81 25.29
N ILE A 143 -10.07 -8.30 24.10
CA ILE A 143 -9.75 -9.72 23.88
C ILE A 143 -8.55 -10.11 24.73
N TYR A 144 -7.49 -9.28 24.77
CA TYR A 144 -6.29 -9.53 25.56
C TYR A 144 -6.60 -9.72 27.06
N PHE A 145 -7.49 -8.89 27.61
CA PHE A 145 -7.97 -9.07 28.99
C PHE A 145 -8.81 -10.35 29.16
N ASP A 146 -9.71 -10.63 28.22
CA ASP A 146 -10.63 -11.77 28.30
C ASP A 146 -9.92 -13.14 28.20
N VAL A 147 -8.83 -13.21 27.42
CA VAL A 147 -7.97 -14.39 27.32
C VAL A 147 -6.96 -14.52 28.47
N GLY A 148 -6.88 -13.55 29.38
CA GLY A 148 -6.00 -13.59 30.55
C GLY A 148 -4.56 -13.16 30.25
N TYR A 149 -4.39 -12.12 29.42
CA TYR A 149 -3.10 -11.54 29.03
C TYR A 149 -2.21 -12.45 28.17
N ASP A 150 -2.82 -13.41 27.47
CA ASP A 150 -2.14 -14.29 26.53
C ASP A 150 -2.05 -13.64 25.14
N LEU A 151 -0.83 -13.26 24.74
CA LEU A 151 -0.57 -12.63 23.45
C LEU A 151 -0.78 -13.59 22.28
N GLU A 152 -0.49 -14.88 22.45
CA GLU A 152 -0.62 -15.88 21.39
C GLU A 152 -2.09 -16.17 21.10
N GLU A 153 -2.90 -16.31 22.16
CA GLU A 153 -4.34 -16.50 22.02
C GLU A 153 -5.02 -15.23 21.48
N LEU A 154 -4.58 -14.02 21.90
CA LEU A 154 -5.02 -12.78 21.24
C LEU A 154 -4.73 -12.82 19.75
N TRP A 155 -3.47 -13.07 19.35
CA TRP A 155 -3.06 -13.05 17.95
C TRP A 155 -3.87 -14.04 17.11
N LYS A 156 -4.05 -15.26 17.61
CA LYS A 156 -4.85 -16.30 16.95
C LYS A 156 -6.30 -15.86 16.68
N ASN A 157 -6.93 -15.17 17.63
CA ASN A 157 -8.32 -14.73 17.50
C ASN A 157 -8.48 -13.38 16.79
N PHE A 158 -7.46 -12.52 16.81
CA PHE A 158 -7.54 -11.16 16.29
C PHE A 158 -6.89 -10.98 14.93
N ARG A 159 -5.90 -11.80 14.56
CA ARG A 159 -5.17 -11.65 13.28
C ARG A 159 -6.12 -11.57 12.07
N GLY A 160 -7.18 -12.38 12.06
CA GLY A 160 -8.11 -12.45 10.94
C GLY A 160 -8.75 -11.10 10.59
N ILE A 161 -8.95 -10.21 11.56
CA ILE A 161 -9.53 -8.89 11.32
C ILE A 161 -8.51 -7.88 10.75
N LEU A 162 -7.21 -8.13 10.92
CA LEU A 162 -6.15 -7.26 10.40
C LEU A 162 -5.84 -7.53 8.91
N GLU A 163 -6.34 -8.64 8.37
CA GLU A 163 -6.12 -9.02 6.99
C GLU A 163 -6.79 -8.02 6.00
N PRO A 164 -6.18 -7.78 4.82
CA PRO A 164 -4.87 -8.27 4.38
C PRO A 164 -3.73 -7.57 5.13
N ILE A 165 -2.77 -8.33 5.66
CA ILE A 165 -1.54 -7.78 6.24
C ILE A 165 -0.65 -7.22 5.12
N VAL A 166 -0.17 -5.99 5.28
CA VAL A 166 0.79 -5.34 4.37
C VAL A 166 2.10 -6.13 4.40
N THR A 167 2.57 -6.56 3.23
CA THR A 167 3.81 -7.31 3.05
C THR A 167 4.95 -6.42 2.53
N PRO A 168 6.23 -6.87 2.60
CA PRO A 168 7.33 -6.15 1.98
C PRO A 168 7.11 -5.88 0.48
N GLY A 169 6.55 -6.85 -0.24
CA GLY A 169 6.24 -6.68 -1.67
C GLY A 169 5.18 -5.63 -1.96
N ASP A 170 4.25 -5.38 -1.02
CA ASP A 170 3.28 -4.29 -1.13
C ASP A 170 3.96 -2.93 -0.90
N LEU A 171 4.89 -2.84 0.06
CA LEU A 171 5.68 -1.64 0.31
C LEU A 171 6.61 -1.29 -0.85
N GLU A 172 7.20 -2.29 -1.49
CA GLU A 172 8.03 -2.08 -2.69
C GLU A 172 7.21 -1.54 -3.86
N GLN A 173 5.95 -1.97 -4.00
CA GLN A 173 5.05 -1.48 -5.05
C GLN A 173 4.44 -0.12 -4.73
N GLN A 174 4.31 0.21 -3.45
CA GLN A 174 3.79 1.49 -2.95
C GLN A 174 4.79 2.11 -1.96
N PRO A 175 5.98 2.51 -2.41
CA PRO A 175 6.96 3.09 -1.51
C PRO A 175 6.41 4.40 -0.94
N GLN A 176 6.73 4.68 0.32
CA GLN A 176 6.29 5.91 0.97
C GLN A 176 6.80 7.12 0.14
N PRO A 177 5.92 7.98 -0.39
CA PRO A 177 6.32 8.96 -1.41
C PRO A 177 7.36 9.97 -0.95
N VAL A 178 7.32 10.38 0.31
CA VAL A 178 8.27 11.33 0.89
C VAL A 178 9.64 10.67 1.01
N THR A 179 9.73 9.49 1.64
CA THR A 179 10.97 8.72 1.79
C THR A 179 11.57 8.40 0.43
N ALA A 180 10.76 7.91 -0.52
CA ALA A 180 11.21 7.61 -1.87
C ALA A 180 11.77 8.85 -2.60
N LEU A 181 11.14 10.01 -2.43
CA LEU A 181 11.63 11.27 -2.97
C LEU A 181 13.01 11.63 -2.39
N PHE A 182 13.16 11.57 -1.06
CA PHE A 182 14.45 11.83 -0.41
C PHE A 182 15.53 10.85 -0.87
N GLU A 183 15.23 9.54 -0.92
CA GLU A 183 16.20 8.52 -1.34
C GLU A 183 16.64 8.69 -2.80
N ILE A 184 15.71 8.93 -3.73
CA ILE A 184 16.02 9.10 -5.15
C ILE A 184 16.88 10.34 -5.37
N CYS A 185 16.53 11.46 -4.72
CA CYS A 185 17.29 12.70 -4.83
C CYS A 185 18.67 12.57 -4.18
N GLN A 186 18.76 11.97 -3.00
CA GLN A 186 20.04 11.75 -2.32
C GLN A 186 20.98 10.86 -3.13
N LYS A 187 20.48 9.76 -3.74
CA LYS A 187 21.25 8.90 -4.65
C LYS A 187 21.79 9.66 -5.87
N ARG A 188 21.12 10.74 -6.28
CA ARG A 188 21.52 11.62 -7.39
C ARG A 188 22.36 12.83 -6.93
N GLY A 189 22.74 12.89 -5.64
CA GLY A 189 23.49 14.01 -5.07
C GLY A 189 22.70 15.30 -4.96
N LYS A 190 21.36 15.23 -4.98
CA LYS A 190 20.45 16.39 -4.88
C LYS A 190 19.89 16.55 -3.47
N ASN A 191 19.68 17.78 -3.04
CA ASN A 191 19.05 18.09 -1.76
C ASN A 191 17.54 18.34 -1.94
N VAL A 192 16.72 17.80 -1.05
CA VAL A 192 15.26 17.97 -1.07
C VAL A 192 14.83 18.79 0.13
N GLU A 193 14.04 19.83 -0.12
CA GLU A 193 13.41 20.64 0.91
C GLU A 193 11.89 20.63 0.71
N ILE A 194 11.15 20.33 1.79
CA ILE A 194 9.69 20.41 1.78
C ILE A 194 9.26 21.52 2.72
N GLN A 195 8.84 22.64 2.13
CA GLN A 195 8.33 23.79 2.88
C GLN A 195 6.83 23.63 3.08
N GLN A 196 6.35 24.04 4.25
CA GLN A 196 4.95 23.92 4.61
C GLN A 196 4.39 25.26 5.03
N GLU A 197 3.31 25.64 4.38
CA GLU A 197 2.56 26.85 4.67
C GLU A 197 1.16 26.46 5.10
N ARG A 198 0.56 27.25 5.98
CA ARG A 198 -0.81 27.03 6.44
C ARG A 198 -1.62 28.30 6.21
N ASN A 199 -2.68 28.15 5.43
CA ASN A 199 -3.74 29.12 5.29
C ASN A 199 -4.85 28.84 6.32
N GLU A 200 -5.88 29.69 6.36
CA GLU A 200 -6.96 29.59 7.37
C GLU A 200 -7.64 28.21 7.40
N THR A 201 -7.78 27.56 6.24
CA THR A 201 -8.49 26.27 6.08
C THR A 201 -7.61 25.12 5.62
N GLU A 202 -6.44 25.38 5.04
CA GLU A 202 -5.66 24.39 4.29
C GLU A 202 -4.15 24.49 4.56
N CYS A 203 -3.47 23.36 4.52
CA CYS A 203 -2.01 23.25 4.54
C CYS A 203 -1.51 23.04 3.10
N ILE A 204 -0.52 23.81 2.71
CA ILE A 204 0.17 23.71 1.42
C ILE A 204 1.56 23.12 1.69
N ALA A 205 1.95 22.11 0.93
CA ALA A 205 3.30 21.56 0.95
C ALA A 205 3.97 21.82 -0.41
N ASN A 206 5.09 22.53 -0.38
CA ASN A 206 5.90 22.87 -1.54
C ASN A 206 7.20 22.07 -1.51
N VAL A 207 7.48 21.33 -2.57
CA VAL A 207 8.69 20.52 -2.72
C VAL A 207 9.68 21.26 -3.60
N PHE A 208 10.89 21.44 -3.08
CA PHE A 208 12.03 22.01 -3.77
C PHE A 208 13.15 20.99 -3.86
N VAL A 209 13.88 20.98 -4.97
CA VAL A 209 15.08 20.16 -5.17
C VAL A 209 16.20 21.07 -5.63
N ASP A 210 17.31 21.12 -4.88
CA ASP A 210 18.43 22.05 -5.09
C ASP A 210 17.99 23.53 -5.22
N GLY A 211 16.94 23.91 -4.48
CA GLY A 211 16.35 25.25 -4.52
C GLY A 211 15.36 25.51 -5.66
N GLU A 212 15.20 24.58 -6.60
CA GLU A 212 14.20 24.68 -7.67
C GLU A 212 12.85 24.12 -7.23
N PHE A 213 11.77 24.84 -7.52
CA PHE A 213 10.41 24.40 -7.22
C PHE A 213 10.00 23.23 -8.13
N ILE A 214 9.68 22.08 -7.54
CA ILE A 214 9.29 20.88 -8.28
C ILE A 214 7.79 20.67 -8.26
N ALA A 215 7.13 20.73 -7.09
CA ALA A 215 5.71 20.42 -6.96
C ALA A 215 5.08 21.10 -5.75
N SER A 216 3.76 21.22 -5.77
CA SER A 216 2.97 21.64 -4.62
C SER A 216 1.69 20.82 -4.54
N ALA A 217 1.23 20.57 -3.32
CA ALA A 217 -0.10 20.02 -3.07
C ALA A 217 -0.71 20.67 -1.83
N THR A 218 -2.05 20.71 -1.83
CA THR A 218 -2.84 21.31 -0.77
C THR A 218 -3.72 20.26 -0.13
N SER A 219 -3.84 20.31 1.19
CA SER A 219 -4.78 19.48 1.94
C SER A 219 -5.13 20.16 3.25
N VAL A 220 -6.31 19.89 3.81
CA VAL A 220 -6.65 20.28 5.18
C VAL A 220 -5.68 19.69 6.22
N GLN A 221 -4.91 18.66 5.85
CA GLN A 221 -3.92 18.03 6.71
C GLN A 221 -2.49 18.23 6.25
N LYS A 222 -1.62 18.56 7.22
CA LYS A 222 -0.19 18.77 7.04
C LYS A 222 0.54 17.57 6.41
N ASP A 223 0.25 16.36 6.88
CA ASP A 223 0.97 15.15 6.44
C ASP A 223 0.44 14.62 5.10
N LEU A 224 -0.85 14.78 4.83
CA LEU A 224 -1.44 14.42 3.53
C LEU A 224 -0.98 15.39 2.44
N ALA A 225 -0.91 16.70 2.71
CA ALA A 225 -0.35 17.69 1.79
C ALA A 225 1.09 17.33 1.41
N LYS A 226 1.92 16.97 2.39
CA LYS A 226 3.28 16.47 2.17
C LYS A 226 3.33 15.25 1.28
N LEU A 227 2.51 14.25 1.58
CA LEU A 227 2.49 12.98 0.88
C LEU A 227 2.07 13.17 -0.58
N GLU A 228 1.04 13.97 -0.85
CA GLU A 228 0.60 14.28 -2.21
C GLU A 228 1.62 15.16 -2.97
N ALA A 229 2.21 16.16 -2.32
CA ALA A 229 3.25 16.98 -2.95
C ALA A 229 4.46 16.13 -3.34
N ALA A 230 4.85 15.17 -2.50
CA ALA A 230 5.92 14.23 -2.80
C ALA A 230 5.56 13.25 -3.93
N LYS A 231 4.31 12.74 -3.99
CA LYS A 231 3.83 11.94 -5.14
C LYS A 231 3.93 12.71 -6.45
N ILE A 232 3.45 13.96 -6.47
CA ILE A 232 3.53 14.82 -7.66
C ILE A 232 4.98 15.11 -8.02
N ALA A 233 5.85 15.37 -7.03
CA ALA A 233 7.27 15.59 -7.25
C ALA A 233 7.97 14.35 -7.83
N LEU A 234 7.70 13.16 -7.31
CA LEU A 234 8.21 11.90 -7.85
C LEU A 234 7.81 11.69 -9.30
N ASN A 235 6.52 11.90 -9.62
CA ASN A 235 6.04 11.83 -10.99
C ASN A 235 6.75 12.87 -11.87
N ARG A 236 6.85 14.13 -11.44
CA ARG A 236 7.56 15.18 -12.20
C ARG A 236 9.04 14.88 -12.37
N LEU A 237 9.73 14.33 -11.37
CA LEU A 237 11.14 13.94 -11.47
C LEU A 237 11.35 12.69 -12.33
N ALA A 238 10.32 11.84 -12.46
CA ALA A 238 10.29 10.79 -13.46
C ALA A 238 10.09 11.35 -14.88
N TYR A 239 9.31 12.44 -15.04
CA TYR A 239 9.12 13.12 -16.34
C TYR A 239 10.23 14.12 -16.72
N LEU A 240 10.95 14.70 -15.76
CA LEU A 240 12.09 15.60 -15.97
C LEU A 240 13.36 14.87 -16.41
N ILE A 241 13.25 13.59 -16.78
CA ILE A 241 14.25 12.88 -17.58
C ILE A 241 14.30 13.60 -18.94
N PRO A 242 15.37 14.34 -19.26
CA PRO A 242 15.49 14.92 -20.59
C PRO A 242 15.67 13.77 -21.58
N LEU A 243 14.77 13.69 -22.57
CA LEU A 243 14.94 12.94 -23.82
C LEU A 243 16.04 13.55 -24.72
N THR A 244 17.02 14.24 -24.14
CA THR A 244 18.07 14.93 -24.89
C THR A 244 19.42 14.49 -24.37
N SER A 245 20.23 13.98 -25.31
CA SER A 245 21.59 13.45 -25.20
C SER A 245 21.74 12.09 -24.51
N SER A 246 21.64 11.05 -25.35
CA SER A 246 22.48 9.84 -25.37
C SER A 246 22.74 9.12 -24.04
N SER A 247 22.18 7.90 -23.96
CA SER A 247 22.39 6.86 -22.94
C SER A 247 21.40 6.91 -21.78
N SER A 248 20.14 6.62 -22.08
CA SER A 248 19.29 5.80 -21.22
C SER A 248 20.04 4.50 -20.92
N THR A 249 20.77 4.45 -19.80
CA THR A 249 21.16 3.17 -19.22
C THR A 249 19.87 2.47 -18.79
N MET A 250 19.32 1.69 -19.70
CA MET A 250 18.46 0.56 -19.38
C MET A 250 19.16 -0.21 -18.25
N SER A 251 18.56 -0.23 -17.06
CA SER A 251 19.08 -1.03 -15.96
C SER A 251 18.87 -2.50 -16.32
N PHE A 252 19.97 -3.16 -16.69
CA PHE A 252 20.01 -4.59 -16.95
C PHE A 252 20.27 -5.30 -15.62
N TYR A 253 19.49 -6.34 -15.35
CA TYR A 253 19.70 -7.20 -14.19
C TYR A 253 19.64 -8.68 -14.61
N PRO A 254 20.38 -9.56 -13.93
CA PRO A 254 20.22 -10.99 -14.09
C PRO A 254 18.87 -11.43 -13.55
N ASP A 255 18.11 -12.16 -14.35
CA ASP A 255 17.00 -12.95 -13.84
C ASP A 255 17.47 -14.21 -13.09
N GLU A 256 16.52 -15.00 -12.56
CA GLU A 256 16.81 -16.24 -11.82
C GLU A 256 17.64 -17.28 -12.62
N ASP A 257 17.62 -17.19 -13.95
CA ASP A 257 18.35 -18.07 -14.86
C ASP A 257 19.65 -17.42 -15.39
N GLY A 258 20.00 -16.22 -14.88
CA GLY A 258 21.21 -15.48 -15.24
C GLY A 258 21.13 -14.66 -16.54
N ASN A 259 19.95 -14.54 -17.17
CA ASN A 259 19.81 -13.74 -18.39
C ASN A 259 19.72 -12.26 -18.04
N MET A 260 20.42 -11.41 -18.81
CA MET A 260 20.27 -9.95 -18.68
C MET A 260 18.92 -9.50 -19.25
N ILE A 261 18.12 -8.89 -18.40
CA ILE A 261 16.81 -8.34 -18.77
C ILE A 261 16.62 -6.92 -18.25
N ILE A 262 15.73 -6.19 -18.90
CA ILE A 262 15.36 -4.81 -18.58
C ILE A 262 14.32 -4.82 -17.46
N GLU A 263 14.56 -4.01 -16.42
CA GLU A 263 13.64 -3.89 -15.28
C GLU A 263 12.28 -3.37 -15.73
N ALA A 264 11.19 -3.99 -15.24
CA ALA A 264 9.82 -3.62 -15.62
C ALA A 264 9.58 -3.49 -17.15
N ALA A 265 10.29 -4.29 -17.97
CA ALA A 265 10.26 -4.21 -19.43
C ALA A 265 8.85 -4.21 -20.03
N LYS A 266 7.91 -4.99 -19.47
CA LYS A 266 6.51 -5.00 -19.94
C LYS A 266 5.84 -3.63 -19.84
N HIS A 267 6.07 -2.92 -18.74
CA HIS A 267 5.55 -1.58 -18.52
C HIS A 267 6.26 -0.56 -19.43
N ARG A 268 7.59 -0.62 -19.52
CA ARG A 268 8.38 0.24 -20.39
C ARG A 268 8.02 0.11 -21.87
N LEU A 269 7.76 -1.11 -22.35
CA LEU A 269 7.31 -1.35 -23.73
C LEU A 269 5.91 -0.79 -23.98
N TYR A 270 5.02 -0.88 -23.00
CA TYR A 270 3.70 -0.25 -23.07
C TYR A 270 3.81 1.27 -23.18
N GLU A 271 4.60 1.90 -22.30
CA GLU A 271 4.85 3.35 -22.32
C GLU A 271 5.49 3.80 -23.63
N LEU A 272 6.43 3.01 -24.17
CA LEU A 272 7.04 3.29 -25.47
C LEU A 272 5.99 3.32 -26.58
N CYS A 273 5.14 2.29 -26.66
CA CYS A 273 4.07 2.23 -27.67
C CYS A 273 3.10 3.41 -27.51
N GLU A 274 2.70 3.75 -26.28
CA GLU A 274 1.82 4.89 -26.00
C GLU A 274 2.46 6.22 -26.42
N SER A 275 3.73 6.44 -26.09
CA SER A 275 4.47 7.65 -26.45
C SER A 275 4.61 7.82 -27.97
N LYS A 276 4.76 6.70 -28.69
CA LYS A 276 4.86 6.64 -30.15
C LYS A 276 3.51 6.56 -30.86
N LYS A 277 2.39 6.51 -30.11
CA LYS A 277 1.03 6.30 -30.61
C LYS A 277 0.85 5.00 -31.41
N TRP A 278 1.64 3.99 -31.08
CA TRP A 278 1.49 2.65 -31.65
C TRP A 278 0.39 1.86 -30.93
N PRO A 279 -0.25 0.89 -31.61
CA PRO A 279 -1.10 -0.09 -30.97
C PRO A 279 -0.42 -0.76 -29.77
N LYS A 280 -1.23 -1.15 -28.78
CA LYS A 280 -0.74 -1.77 -27.55
C LYS A 280 -0.03 -3.11 -27.86
N PRO A 281 1.06 -3.45 -27.15
CA PRO A 281 1.76 -4.71 -27.35
C PRO A 281 0.87 -5.90 -27.02
N VAL A 282 0.82 -6.88 -27.94
CA VAL A 282 0.01 -8.10 -27.82
C VAL A 282 0.88 -9.24 -27.37
N TYR A 283 0.49 -9.91 -26.28
CA TYR A 283 1.24 -11.05 -25.71
C TYR A 283 0.50 -12.36 -25.97
N ARG A 284 1.24 -13.38 -26.43
CA ARG A 284 0.70 -14.73 -26.64
C ARG A 284 1.59 -15.79 -26.01
N ILE A 285 1.00 -16.83 -25.44
CA ILE A 285 1.75 -17.98 -24.93
C ILE A 285 2.19 -18.84 -26.13
N VAL A 286 3.50 -19.03 -26.27
CA VAL A 286 4.10 -19.84 -27.34
C VAL A 286 4.32 -21.27 -26.87
N LYS A 287 4.65 -21.45 -25.58
CA LYS A 287 4.84 -22.76 -24.95
C LYS A 287 4.29 -22.72 -23.54
N ASP A 288 3.51 -23.74 -23.20
CA ASP A 288 3.07 -24.06 -21.85
C ASP A 288 3.39 -25.54 -21.63
N SER A 289 4.32 -25.83 -20.70
CA SER A 289 4.83 -27.18 -20.48
C SER A 289 5.13 -27.45 -19.01
N GLY A 290 5.30 -28.73 -18.66
CA GLY A 290 5.58 -29.17 -17.31
C GLY A 290 4.34 -29.50 -16.48
N PRO A 291 4.49 -30.27 -15.38
CA PRO A 291 3.41 -30.58 -14.47
C PRO A 291 2.99 -29.33 -13.67
N PRO A 292 1.79 -29.32 -13.04
CA PRO A 292 1.29 -28.13 -12.32
C PRO A 292 2.23 -27.55 -11.26
N HIS A 293 3.09 -28.37 -10.64
CA HIS A 293 4.06 -27.97 -9.63
C HIS A 293 5.42 -27.53 -10.20
N GLU A 294 5.63 -27.65 -11.51
CA GLU A 294 6.86 -27.26 -12.21
C GLU A 294 6.53 -26.70 -13.59
N LYS A 295 5.53 -25.82 -13.62
CA LYS A 295 4.99 -25.26 -14.86
C LYS A 295 5.98 -24.26 -15.48
N ARG A 296 6.12 -24.29 -16.80
CA ARG A 296 7.07 -23.50 -17.59
C ARG A 296 6.36 -22.83 -18.76
N PHE A 297 6.55 -21.52 -18.90
CA PHE A 297 5.92 -20.68 -19.91
C PHE A 297 6.95 -20.00 -20.80
N VAL A 298 6.69 -19.98 -22.11
CA VAL A 298 7.35 -19.07 -23.06
C VAL A 298 6.28 -18.16 -23.65
N CYS A 299 6.53 -16.86 -23.64
CA CYS A 299 5.62 -15.86 -24.20
C CYS A 299 6.29 -15.13 -25.36
N ALA A 300 5.51 -14.75 -26.37
CA ALA A 300 5.92 -13.82 -27.40
C ALA A 300 5.13 -12.52 -27.28
N VAL A 301 5.79 -11.42 -27.60
CA VAL A 301 5.19 -10.10 -27.76
C VAL A 301 5.22 -9.70 -29.22
N GLU A 302 4.14 -9.09 -29.67
CA GLU A 302 3.98 -8.49 -30.99
C GLU A 302 3.64 -7.01 -30.84
N ILE A 303 4.28 -6.16 -31.65
CA ILE A 303 3.97 -4.74 -31.75
C ILE A 303 3.82 -4.35 -33.21
N THR A 304 2.89 -3.45 -33.48
CA THR A 304 2.72 -2.82 -34.78
C THR A 304 3.31 -1.41 -34.71
N ILE A 305 4.31 -1.15 -35.53
CA ILE A 305 4.91 0.18 -35.69
C ILE A 305 4.17 0.86 -36.83
N GLU A 306 3.38 1.88 -36.48
CA GLU A 306 2.69 2.73 -37.45
C GLU A 306 3.62 3.90 -37.86
N GLY A 307 3.86 4.03 -39.17
CA GLY A 307 4.75 5.01 -39.81
C GLY A 307 4.41 5.19 -41.30
N GLU A 308 5.40 5.49 -42.15
CA GLU A 308 5.19 5.55 -43.62
C GLU A 308 4.86 4.17 -44.22
N GLU A 309 5.38 3.09 -43.61
CA GLU A 309 5.01 1.71 -43.87
C GLU A 309 4.69 1.01 -42.54
N GLU A 310 3.61 0.23 -42.50
CA GLU A 310 3.24 -0.55 -41.33
C GLU A 310 4.20 -1.73 -41.15
N ARG A 311 4.86 -1.81 -39.99
CA ARG A 311 5.82 -2.89 -39.67
C ARG A 311 5.37 -3.63 -38.43
N ILE A 312 5.26 -4.95 -38.52
CA ILE A 312 4.95 -5.81 -37.37
C ILE A 312 6.23 -6.46 -36.87
N LEU A 313 6.58 -6.22 -35.61
CA LEU A 313 7.71 -6.86 -34.93
C LEU A 313 7.21 -7.88 -33.94
N GLN A 314 7.90 -9.02 -33.87
CA GLN A 314 7.58 -10.10 -32.97
C GLN A 314 8.85 -10.63 -32.29
N MET A 315 8.77 -10.84 -30.98
CA MET A 315 9.87 -11.35 -30.17
C MET A 315 9.39 -12.40 -29.18
N SER A 316 10.12 -13.50 -29.05
CA SER A 316 9.84 -14.55 -28.05
C SER A 316 10.78 -14.43 -26.86
N GLY A 317 10.22 -14.42 -25.66
CA GLY A 317 10.94 -14.36 -24.38
C GLY A 317 11.59 -15.68 -23.98
N TYR A 318 12.25 -15.66 -22.82
CA TYR A 318 12.82 -16.85 -22.19
C TYR A 318 11.74 -17.69 -21.50
N GLU A 319 12.05 -18.96 -21.26
CA GLU A 319 11.18 -19.85 -20.50
C GLU A 319 11.20 -19.50 -19.00
N LYS A 320 10.03 -19.32 -18.39
CA LYS A 320 9.90 -18.93 -16.97
C LYS A 320 8.85 -19.74 -16.22
N SER A 321 9.01 -19.84 -14.90
CA SER A 321 8.08 -20.53 -14.00
C SER A 321 6.74 -19.79 -13.84
N ARG A 322 6.74 -18.46 -14.03
CA ARG A 322 5.55 -17.61 -13.99
C ARG A 322 5.28 -16.96 -15.34
N LEU A 323 4.02 -16.92 -15.75
CA LEU A 323 3.59 -16.28 -16.99
C LEU A 323 3.95 -14.78 -17.04
N LYS A 324 3.88 -14.08 -15.90
CA LYS A 324 4.26 -12.66 -15.80
C LYS A 324 5.73 -12.42 -16.17
N ASP A 325 6.61 -13.32 -15.73
CA ASP A 325 8.04 -13.22 -15.98
C ASP A 325 8.36 -13.59 -17.43
N ALA A 326 7.69 -14.60 -17.99
CA ALA A 326 7.79 -14.94 -19.41
C ALA A 326 7.37 -13.76 -20.32
N GLN A 327 6.32 -13.03 -19.95
CA GLN A 327 5.91 -11.81 -20.65
C GLN A 327 6.95 -10.68 -20.50
N ASN A 328 7.52 -10.51 -19.31
CA ASN A 328 8.51 -9.47 -19.07
C ASN A 328 9.81 -9.72 -19.86
N THR A 329 10.26 -10.98 -19.96
CA THR A 329 11.43 -11.32 -20.79
C THR A 329 11.18 -11.06 -22.27
N ALA A 330 9.99 -11.39 -22.79
CA ALA A 330 9.61 -11.10 -24.18
C ALA A 330 9.62 -9.59 -24.47
N ALA A 331 9.06 -8.80 -23.55
CA ALA A 331 9.09 -7.34 -23.64
C ALA A 331 10.52 -6.78 -23.58
N SER A 332 11.39 -7.37 -22.75
CA SER A 332 12.78 -6.97 -22.63
C SER A 332 13.55 -7.18 -23.93
N LEU A 333 13.40 -8.34 -24.55
CA LEU A 333 14.05 -8.63 -25.84
C LEU A 333 13.52 -7.72 -26.95
N MET A 334 12.22 -7.42 -26.95
CA MET A 334 11.63 -6.46 -27.90
C MET A 334 12.21 -5.06 -27.71
N LEU A 335 12.31 -4.58 -26.47
CA LEU A 335 12.93 -3.28 -26.18
C LEU A 335 14.40 -3.23 -26.61
N MET A 336 15.17 -4.30 -26.39
CA MET A 336 16.56 -4.37 -26.86
C MET A 336 16.64 -4.32 -28.38
N ALA A 337 15.78 -5.05 -29.08
CA ALA A 337 15.74 -5.03 -30.55
C ALA A 337 15.35 -3.65 -31.11
N LEU A 338 14.42 -2.95 -30.46
CA LEU A 338 14.01 -1.59 -30.83
C LEU A 338 15.09 -0.52 -30.57
N LEU A 339 16.03 -0.80 -29.66
CA LEU A 339 17.17 0.08 -29.39
C LEU A 339 18.32 -0.14 -30.40
N GLU A 340 18.36 -1.31 -31.05
CA GLU A 340 19.37 -1.68 -32.05
C GLU A 340 18.93 -1.36 -33.50
N SER A 341 17.66 -0.99 -33.72
CA SER A 341 17.04 -0.73 -35.04
C SER A 341 16.95 0.74 -35.41
#